data_AF-A0A3C1LHG5-F1
#
_entry.id   AF-A0A3C1LHG5-F1
#
_cell.length_a   1.000
_cell.length_b   1.000
_cell.length_c   1.000
_cell.angle_alpha   90.00
_cell.angle_beta   90.00
_cell.angle_gamma   90.00
#
_symmetry.space_group_name_H-M   'P 1'
#
loop_
_entity.id
_entity.type
_entity.pdbx_description
1 polymer ?
#
loop_
_entity_poly.entity_id
_entity_poly.type
_entity_poly.pdbx_seq_one_letter_code
_entity_poly.pdbx_strand_id
1 'polypeptide(L)'
;MAKKAKEIVEEPLEKKLWKAADKLRKNMDAAEYKHVVLGLIFLKYISDAFEELYNKLREGKGDYEGADPEDKNEYVAEKVFYVTHSARWLWL
;
A
#
# COMPACT_ATOMS: atom_id res chain seq x y z
N MET A 1 -27.80 39.87 -7.68
CA MET A 1 -26.43 39.53 -7.27
C MET A 1 -26.17 38.08 -7.68
N ALA A 2 -25.25 37.83 -8.62
CA ALA A 2 -24.94 36.48 -9.08
C ALA A 2 -24.25 35.68 -7.96
N LYS A 3 -24.77 34.50 -7.63
CA LYS A 3 -24.10 33.58 -6.69
C LYS A 3 -22.77 33.14 -7.33
N LYS A 4 -21.66 33.53 -6.70
CA LYS A 4 -20.30 33.11 -7.08
C LYS A 4 -20.24 31.58 -7.00
N ALA A 5 -19.79 30.93 -8.08
CA ALA A 5 -19.62 29.48 -8.12
C ALA A 5 -18.69 29.04 -6.98
N LYS A 6 -19.08 27.99 -6.26
CA LYS A 6 -18.33 27.46 -5.13
C LYS A 6 -17.09 26.75 -5.69
N GLU A 7 -15.90 27.32 -5.50
CA GLU A 7 -14.64 26.67 -5.80
C GLU A 7 -14.56 25.36 -5.01
N ILE A 8 -14.48 24.23 -5.72
CA ILE A 8 -14.27 22.93 -5.09
C ILE A 8 -12.78 22.83 -4.82
N VAL A 9 -12.36 23.29 -3.66
CA VAL A 9 -11.01 23.04 -3.16
C VAL A 9 -10.93 21.56 -2.81
N GLU A 10 -10.27 20.78 -3.65
CA GLU A 10 -10.02 19.37 -3.34
C GLU A 10 -9.18 19.26 -2.07
N GLU A 11 -9.71 18.56 -1.07
CA GLU A 11 -8.93 18.32 0.14
C GLU A 11 -7.70 17.44 -0.18
N PRO A 12 -6.52 17.77 0.38
CA PRO A 12 -5.34 16.92 0.27
C PRO A 12 -5.62 15.49 0.70
N LEU A 13 -5.01 14.52 0.01
CA LEU A 13 -5.17 13.09 0.28
C LEU A 13 -4.92 12.75 1.76
N GLU A 14 -3.86 13.32 2.34
CA GLU A 14 -3.52 13.16 3.76
C GLU A 14 -4.68 13.54 4.69
N LYS A 15 -5.34 14.68 4.42
CA LYS A 15 -6.49 15.14 5.22
C LYS A 15 -7.68 14.22 5.06
N LYS A 16 -7.94 13.73 3.84
CA LYS A 16 -9.02 12.77 3.56
C LYS A 16 -8.78 11.44 4.31
N LEU A 17 -7.57 10.89 4.22
CA LEU A 17 -7.18 9.65 4.89
C LEU A 17 -7.21 9.80 6.41
N TRP A 18 -6.70 10.92 6.95
CA TRP A 18 -6.72 11.21 8.38
C TRP A 18 -8.15 11.25 8.94
N LYS A 19 -9.05 11.98 8.28
CA LYS A 19 -10.46 12.05 8.68
C LYS A 19 -11.15 10.68 8.63
N ALA A 20 -10.86 9.88 7.60
CA ALA A 20 -11.42 8.54 7.47
C ALA A 20 -10.93 7.63 8.60
N ALA A 21 -9.63 7.65 8.90
CA ALA A 21 -9.03 6.88 9.99
C ALA A 21 -9.58 7.30 11.35
N ASP A 22 -9.71 8.60 11.62
CA ASP A 22 -10.25 9.11 12.88
C ASP A 22 -11.70 8.67 13.10
N LYS A 23 -12.53 8.67 12.04
CA LYS A 23 -13.90 8.17 12.09
C LYS A 23 -13.99 6.67 12.42
N LEU A 24 -12.99 5.88 12.01
CA LEU A 24 -12.94 4.43 12.24
C LEU A 24 -12.36 4.07 13.63
N ARG A 25 -11.58 4.96 14.26
CA ARG A 25 -10.95 4.72 15.57
C ARG A 25 -11.95 4.50 16.70
N LYS A 26 -13.16 5.07 16.60
CA LYS A 26 -14.19 5.06 17.65
C LYS A 26 -13.61 5.46 19.02
N ASN A 27 -13.61 4.53 19.99
CA ASN A 27 -13.19 4.77 21.38
C ASN A 27 -11.78 4.25 21.68
N MET A 28 -11.04 3.71 20.70
CA MET A 28 -9.69 3.17 20.94
C MET A 28 -8.68 4.30 21.08
N ASP A 29 -7.73 4.21 22.01
CA ASP A 29 -6.74 5.27 22.22
C ASP A 29 -5.82 5.47 20.99
N ALA A 30 -5.28 6.67 20.81
CA ALA A 30 -4.46 7.00 19.66
C ALA A 30 -3.13 6.26 19.69
N ALA A 31 -2.58 6.02 20.90
CA ALA A 31 -1.37 5.25 21.08
C ALA A 31 -1.55 3.77 20.69
N GLU A 32 -2.77 3.24 20.76
CA GLU A 32 -3.09 1.87 20.34
C GLU A 32 -3.46 1.82 18.85
N TYR A 33 -4.31 2.75 18.38
CA TYR A 33 -4.77 2.77 17.00
C TYR A 33 -3.66 2.99 15.98
N LYS A 34 -2.60 3.72 16.35
CA LYS A 34 -1.43 3.92 15.48
C LYS A 34 -0.84 2.59 15.01
N HIS A 35 -0.85 1.54 15.84
CA HIS A 35 -0.29 0.26 15.47
C HIS A 35 -1.11 -0.44 14.40
N VAL A 36 -2.44 -0.29 14.45
CA VAL A 36 -3.35 -0.82 13.42
C VAL A 36 -3.16 -0.07 12.11
N VAL A 37 -3.26 1.27 12.13
CA VAL A 37 -3.18 2.08 10.91
C VAL A 37 -1.80 1.99 10.27
N LEU A 38 -0.71 2.12 11.04
CA LEU A 38 0.64 2.01 10.52
C LEU A 38 0.93 0.58 10.04
N GLY A 39 0.40 -0.44 10.71
CA GLY A 39 0.51 -1.83 10.27
C GLY A 39 -0.17 -2.06 8.92
N LEU A 40 -1.37 -1.51 8.71
CA LEU A 40 -2.08 -1.61 7.43
C LEU A 40 -1.38 -0.84 6.31
N ILE A 41 -0.88 0.37 6.58
CA ILE A 41 -0.11 1.15 5.60
C ILE A 41 1.17 0.40 5.21
N PHE A 42 1.88 -0.14 6.20
CA PHE A 42 3.08 -0.95 5.95
C PHE A 42 2.76 -2.19 5.11
N LEU A 43 1.68 -2.92 5.45
CA LEU A 43 1.25 -4.10 4.70
C LEU A 43 0.89 -3.76 3.24
N LYS A 44 0.18 -2.66 3.03
CA LYS A 44 -0.14 -2.14 1.68
C LYS A 44 1.14 -1.84 0.92
N TYR A 45 2.06 -1.11 1.53
CA TYR A 45 3.34 -0.74 0.90
C TYR A 45 4.16 -1.95 0.46
N ILE A 46 4.38 -2.93 1.36
CA ILE A 46 5.16 -4.12 1.00
C ILE A 46 4.43 -5.00 -0.03
N SER A 47 3.10 -5.05 0.01
CA SER A 47 2.31 -5.80 -0.98
C SER A 47 2.43 -5.19 -2.36
N ASP A 48 2.40 -3.86 -2.46
CA ASP A 48 2.51 -3.15 -3.74
C ASP A 48 3.91 -3.30 -4.32
N ALA A 49 4.95 -3.13 -3.51
CA ALA A 49 6.33 -3.34 -3.94
C ALA A 49 6.57 -4.79 -4.40
N PHE A 50 5.99 -5.77 -3.69
CA PHE A 50 6.03 -7.17 -4.08
C PHE A 50 5.31 -7.39 -5.42
N GLU A 51 4.11 -6.85 -5.61
CA GLU A 51 3.32 -7.02 -6.84
C GLU A 51 4.01 -6.39 -8.05
N GLU A 52 4.59 -5.20 -7.89
CA GLU A 52 5.38 -4.56 -8.93
C GLU A 52 6.58 -5.41 -9.36
N LEU A 53 7.33 -5.98 -8.40
CA LEU A 53 8.48 -6.82 -8.71
C LEU A 53 8.05 -8.19 -9.28
N TYR A 54 7.00 -8.80 -8.72
CA TYR A 54 6.42 -10.04 -9.22
C TYR A 54 6.04 -9.91 -10.70
N ASN A 55 5.44 -8.79 -11.10
CA ASN A 55 5.08 -8.53 -12.50
C ASN A 55 6.33 -8.39 -13.39
N LYS A 56 7.40 -7.75 -12.91
CA LYS A 56 8.67 -7.65 -13.65
C LYS A 56 9.35 -9.01 -13.83
N LEU A 57 9.42 -9.80 -12.76
CA LEU A 57 9.97 -11.16 -12.79
C LEU A 57 9.16 -12.05 -13.73
N ARG A 58 7.83 -11.95 -13.68
CA ARG A 58 6.92 -12.69 -14.55
C ARG A 58 7.05 -12.31 -16.02
N GLU A 59 7.31 -11.03 -16.31
CA GLU A 59 7.58 -10.60 -17.69
C GLU A 59 8.89 -11.16 -18.23
N GLY A 60 9.87 -11.45 -17.36
CA GLY A 60 11.10 -12.17 -17.71
C GLY A 60 11.96 -11.45 -18.74
N LYS A 61 12.01 -10.11 -18.70
CA LYS A 61 12.76 -9.28 -19.65
C LYS A 61 14.00 -8.67 -19.00
N GLY A 62 15.07 -8.52 -19.79
CA GLY A 62 16.30 -7.86 -19.35
C GLY A 62 16.97 -8.63 -18.23
N ASP A 63 17.26 -7.95 -17.12
CA ASP A 63 17.95 -8.53 -15.97
C ASP A 63 17.15 -9.65 -15.26
N TYR A 64 15.86 -9.81 -15.59
CA TYR A 64 14.97 -10.84 -15.01
C TYR A 64 14.72 -12.03 -15.95
N GLU A 65 15.50 -12.17 -17.03
CA GLU A 65 15.37 -13.31 -17.94
C GLU A 65 15.70 -14.64 -17.23
N GLY A 66 14.72 -15.54 -17.16
CA GLY A 66 14.86 -16.81 -16.45
C GLY A 66 14.65 -16.73 -14.93
N ALA A 67 14.29 -15.57 -14.40
CA ALA A 67 13.96 -15.42 -12.98
C ALA A 67 12.66 -16.16 -12.62
N ASP A 68 12.57 -16.67 -11.39
CA ASP A 68 11.38 -17.33 -10.85
C ASP A 68 10.59 -16.35 -9.95
N PRO A 69 9.38 -15.93 -10.34
CA PRO A 69 8.54 -15.05 -9.52
C PRO A 69 8.18 -15.64 -8.14
N GLU A 70 8.32 -16.94 -7.93
CA GLU A 70 8.07 -17.59 -6.64
C GLU A 70 9.34 -17.86 -5.82
N ASP A 71 10.54 -17.55 -6.35
CA ASP A 71 11.78 -17.59 -5.58
C ASP A 71 11.92 -16.33 -4.71
N LYS A 72 12.07 -16.53 -3.41
CA LYS A 72 12.26 -15.47 -2.41
C LYS A 72 13.55 -14.69 -2.60
N ASN A 73 14.58 -15.31 -3.16
CA ASN A 73 15.90 -14.68 -3.29
C ASN A 73 15.88 -13.51 -4.28
N GLU A 74 15.05 -13.59 -5.33
CA GLU A 74 14.85 -12.53 -6.32
C GLU A 74 14.35 -11.23 -5.67
N TYR A 75 13.49 -11.35 -4.65
CA TYR A 75 12.98 -10.21 -3.91
C TYR A 75 14.01 -9.64 -2.95
N VAL A 76 14.79 -10.50 -2.29
CA VAL A 76 15.86 -10.07 -1.37
C VAL A 76 16.95 -9.29 -2.11
N ALA A 77 17.29 -9.69 -3.34
CA ALA A 77 18.26 -8.99 -4.19
C ALA A 77 17.83 -7.54 -4.45
N GLU A 78 16.53 -7.32 -4.67
CA GLU A 78 15.93 -6.00 -4.91
C GLU A 78 15.53 -5.26 -3.62
N LYS A 79 15.86 -5.81 -2.44
CA LYS A 79 15.46 -5.29 -1.12
C LYS A 79 13.94 -5.17 -0.94
N VAL A 80 13.19 -6.04 -1.63
CA VAL A 80 11.74 -6.18 -1.51
C VAL A 80 11.43 -7.35 -0.58
N PHE A 81 10.43 -7.21 0.29
CA PHE A 81 9.96 -8.31 1.11
C PHE A 81 9.18 -9.30 0.25
N TYR A 82 9.50 -10.59 0.34
CA TYR A 82 8.65 -11.63 -0.24
C TYR A 82 7.34 -11.73 0.55
N VAL A 83 6.20 -11.49 -0.11
CA VAL A 83 4.88 -11.53 0.50
C VAL A 83 4.15 -12.81 0.07
N THR A 84 3.93 -13.70 1.04
CA THR A 84 3.17 -14.94 0.83
C THR A 84 1.74 -14.63 0.39
N HIS A 85 1.14 -15.53 -0.38
CA HIS A 85 -0.20 -15.38 -0.95
C HIS A 85 -1.27 -14.88 0.04
N SER A 86 -1.36 -15.48 1.24
CA SER A 86 -2.34 -15.13 2.27
C SER A 86 -2.11 -13.76 2.93
N ALA A 87 -0.97 -13.12 2.68
CA ALA A 87 -0.60 -11.82 3.25
C ALA A 87 -0.59 -10.70 2.21
N ARG A 88 -0.91 -10.99 0.95
CA ARG A 88 -0.99 -9.97 -0.11
C ARG A 88 -2.23 -9.11 0.11
N TRP A 89 -2.11 -7.80 -0.07
CA TRP A 89 -3.22 -6.85 0.14
C TRP A 89 -4.50 -7.23 -0.63
N LEU A 90 -4.39 -7.73 -1.87
CA LEU A 90 -5.54 -8.16 -2.67
C LEU A 90 -6.32 -9.37 -2.11
N TRP A 91 -5.71 -10.12 -1.18
CA TRP A 91 -6.30 -11.31 -0.57
C TRP A 91 -7.05 -11.02 0.74
N LEU A 92 -6.96 -9.80 1.27
CA LEU A 92 -7.63 -9.33 2.48
C LEU A 92 -8.93 -8.58 2.14
#